data_AF-A0A0F5FUR2-F1
#
_entry.id   AF-A0A0F5FUR2-F1
#
_cell.length_a   1.000
_cell.length_b   1.000
_cell.length_c   1.000
_cell.angle_alpha   90.00
_cell.angle_beta   90.00
_cell.angle_gamma   90.00
#
_symmetry.space_group_name_H-M   'P 1'
#
loop_
_entity.id
_entity.type
_entity.pdbx_description
1 polymer ?
#
loop_
_entity_poly.entity_id
_entity_poly.type
_entity_poly.pdbx_seq_one_letter_code
_entity_poly.pdbx_strand_id
1 'polypeptide(L)'
;MHTAEEELHAATELHADDHAGVFPPFDPATFGSQLLWLAITFAALYLLMSKVALPQIGGILADRKARIDADLKAAEESRQKTDAAIAAYEEALASAKAKAQGIASESRDAIAADLAAKRAVVEADLSAKVGAAEASIAQTKSAALAHVDEIAAETAQAVVSQLVGEASPEAARSAVAKVKE
;
A
#
# COMPACT_ATOMS: atom_id res chain seq x y z
N MET A 1 -19.82 -68.25 101.03
CA MET A 1 -19.77 -66.78 100.98
C MET A 1 -18.33 -66.42 100.61
N HIS A 2 -18.16 -65.64 99.53
CA HIS A 2 -17.06 -64.71 99.17
C HIS A 2 -15.67 -64.81 99.86
N THR A 3 -14.58 -64.71 99.08
CA THR A 3 -13.45 -63.74 99.20
C THR A 3 -12.08 -64.34 98.83
N ALA A 4 -11.35 -63.62 97.96
CA ALA A 4 -9.92 -63.25 98.05
C ALA A 4 -9.32 -63.07 96.64
N GLU A 5 -9.03 -61.81 96.30
CA GLU A 5 -8.33 -61.35 95.10
C GLU A 5 -6.80 -61.35 95.31
N GLU A 6 -6.10 -61.53 94.17
CA GLU A 6 -4.72 -61.14 93.82
C GLU A 6 -3.54 -61.53 94.73
N GLU A 7 -2.87 -62.62 94.33
CA GLU A 7 -1.40 -62.71 94.34
C GLU A 7 -0.89 -62.96 92.91
N LEU A 8 0.07 -62.16 92.45
CA LEU A 8 1.25 -62.78 91.84
C LEU A 8 2.50 -61.92 92.08
N HIS A 9 3.35 -62.52 92.90
CA HIS A 9 4.66 -62.05 93.30
C HIS A 9 5.64 -61.94 92.14
N ALA A 10 6.48 -60.91 92.25
CA ALA A 10 7.79 -60.87 91.63
C ALA A 10 8.68 -62.03 92.15
N ALA A 11 9.29 -62.76 91.24
CA ALA A 11 10.47 -63.58 91.52
C ALA A 11 11.48 -63.34 90.38
N THR A 12 12.53 -62.60 90.71
CA THR A 12 13.74 -62.44 89.90
C THR A 12 14.54 -63.73 89.98
N GLU A 13 14.62 -64.46 88.87
CA GLU A 13 15.68 -65.46 88.66
C GLU A 13 16.87 -64.77 87.98
N LEU A 14 17.93 -64.58 88.76
CA LEU A 14 19.25 -64.13 88.29
C LEU A 14 19.99 -65.35 87.72
N HIS A 15 20.04 -65.44 86.39
CA HIS A 15 21.12 -66.18 85.72
C HIS A 15 22.36 -65.31 85.69
N ALA A 16 23.32 -65.64 86.56
CA ALA A 16 24.67 -65.09 86.54
C ALA A 16 25.47 -65.77 85.42
N ASP A 17 25.50 -65.13 84.25
CA ASP A 17 26.55 -65.31 83.25
C ASP A 17 27.22 -63.96 82.99
N ASP A 18 28.55 -64.00 83.00
CA ASP A 18 29.46 -62.87 83.04
C ASP A 18 29.56 -62.17 81.67
N HIS A 19 28.64 -61.25 81.38
CA HIS A 19 28.73 -60.37 80.21
C HIS A 19 28.50 -58.91 80.61
N ALA A 20 29.59 -58.14 80.65
CA ALA A 20 29.57 -56.69 80.55
C ALA A 20 28.99 -56.28 79.17
N GLY A 21 27.67 -56.35 79.04
CA GLY A 21 26.94 -56.16 77.78
C GLY A 21 26.52 -54.71 77.58
N VAL A 22 26.99 -54.12 76.48
CA VAL A 22 26.55 -52.82 75.95
C VAL A 22 25.02 -52.76 75.85
N PHE A 23 24.42 -51.58 76.12
CA PHE A 23 22.98 -51.35 75.95
C PHE A 23 22.54 -51.80 74.55
N PRO A 24 21.65 -52.80 74.41
CA PRO A 24 21.41 -53.51 73.15
C PRO A 24 21.15 -52.66 71.90
N PRO A 25 20.42 -51.53 71.95
CA PRO A 25 20.20 -50.69 70.76
C PRO A 25 21.38 -49.75 70.41
N PHE A 26 22.43 -49.68 71.23
CA PHE A 26 23.67 -48.93 70.95
C PHE A 26 24.91 -49.84 70.91
N ASP A 27 24.75 -51.11 70.53
CA ASP A 27 25.87 -52.00 70.28
C ASP A 27 26.60 -51.60 68.98
N PRO A 28 27.86 -51.08 69.06
CA PRO A 28 28.63 -50.64 67.89
C PRO A 28 28.91 -51.75 66.87
N ALA A 29 28.81 -53.02 67.28
CA ALA A 29 28.98 -54.15 66.36
C ALA A 29 27.92 -54.18 65.25
N THR A 30 26.72 -53.62 65.49
CA THR A 30 25.62 -53.61 64.51
C THR A 30 25.66 -52.43 63.53
N PHE A 31 26.33 -51.32 63.90
CA PHE A 31 26.43 -50.12 63.07
C PHE A 31 27.13 -50.37 61.73
N GLY A 32 28.12 -51.26 61.69
CA GLY A 32 28.81 -51.60 60.43
C GLY A 32 27.86 -52.17 59.37
N SER A 33 26.95 -53.06 59.77
CA SER A 33 25.95 -53.66 58.88
C SER A 33 24.89 -52.65 58.43
N GLN A 34 24.39 -51.82 59.36
CA GLN A 34 23.44 -50.75 59.04
C GLN A 34 24.04 -49.71 58.08
N LEU A 35 25.28 -49.29 58.31
CA LEU A 35 25.98 -48.35 57.42
C LEU A 35 26.26 -48.97 56.05
N LEU A 36 26.63 -50.25 55.99
CA LEU A 36 26.81 -50.96 54.72
C LEU A 36 25.50 -51.01 53.93
N TRP A 37 24.39 -51.40 54.56
CA TRP A 37 23.09 -51.46 53.88
C TRP A 37 22.56 -50.08 53.51
N LEU A 38 22.77 -49.07 54.36
CA LEU A 38 22.49 -47.68 54.06
C LEU A 38 23.27 -47.22 52.83
N ALA A 39 24.57 -47.51 52.76
CA ALA A 39 25.41 -47.16 51.61
C ALA A 39 24.93 -47.85 50.32
N ILE A 40 24.58 -49.14 50.39
CA ILE A 40 24.06 -49.90 49.23
C ILE A 40 22.73 -49.31 48.74
N THR A 41 21.77 -49.11 49.63
CA THR A 41 20.44 -48.59 49.27
C THR A 41 20.51 -47.14 48.81
N PHE A 42 21.35 -46.31 49.43
CA PHE A 42 21.60 -44.94 49.01
C PHE A 42 22.28 -44.89 47.63
N ALA A 43 23.29 -45.73 47.39
CA ALA A 43 23.92 -45.81 46.08
C ALA A 43 22.94 -46.28 44.99
N ALA A 44 22.11 -47.28 45.29
CA ALA A 44 21.07 -47.74 44.37
C ALA A 44 20.04 -46.63 44.05
N LEU A 45 19.57 -45.92 45.07
CA LEU A 45 18.67 -44.77 44.91
C LEU A 45 19.32 -43.63 44.12
N TYR A 46 20.58 -43.32 44.40
CA TYR A 46 21.35 -42.30 43.70
C TYR A 46 21.48 -42.63 42.20
N LEU A 47 21.81 -43.88 41.87
CA LEU A 47 21.89 -44.32 40.48
C LEU A 47 20.53 -44.26 39.77
N LEU A 48 19.45 -44.64 40.44
CA LEU A 48 18.10 -44.52 39.91
C LEU A 48 17.74 -43.05 39.63
N MET A 49 17.99 -42.15 40.59
CA MET A 49 17.71 -40.72 40.46
C MET A 49 18.56 -40.09 39.35
N SER A 50 19.85 -40.45 39.30
CA SER A 50 20.80 -39.94 38.32
C SER A 50 20.49 -40.40 36.90
N LYS A 51 20.11 -41.68 36.70
CA LYS A 51 19.88 -42.23 35.36
C LYS A 51 18.44 -42.14 34.87
N VAL A 52 17.45 -41.95 35.75
CA VAL A 52 16.04 -41.95 35.36
C VAL A 52 15.36 -40.61 35.64
N ALA A 53 15.37 -40.15 36.89
CA ALA A 53 14.60 -38.96 37.27
C ALA A 53 15.18 -37.65 36.71
N LEU A 54 16.49 -37.43 36.86
CA LEU A 54 17.17 -36.25 36.33
C LEU A 54 17.04 -36.11 34.80
N PRO A 55 17.29 -37.15 33.98
CA PRO A 55 17.13 -37.02 32.53
C PRO A 55 15.68 -36.81 32.10
N GLN A 56 14.70 -37.38 32.80
CA GLN A 56 13.28 -37.13 32.51
C GLN A 56 12.91 -35.65 32.72
N ILE A 57 13.33 -35.05 33.83
CA ILE A 57 13.07 -33.63 34.12
C ILE A 57 13.84 -32.74 33.14
N GLY A 58 15.09 -33.07 32.84
CA GLY A 58 15.91 -32.37 31.85
C GLY A 58 15.28 -32.38 30.45
N GLY A 59 14.73 -33.53 30.02
CA GLY A 59 14.02 -33.66 28.74
C GLY A 59 12.80 -32.75 28.66
N ILE A 60 11.95 -32.73 29.69
CA ILE A 60 10.76 -31.86 29.72
C ILE A 60 11.14 -30.38 29.64
N LEU A 61 12.18 -29.98 30.37
CA LEU A 61 12.65 -28.60 30.36
C LEU A 61 13.23 -28.21 28.99
N ALA A 62 14.01 -29.11 28.38
CA ALA A 62 14.55 -28.92 27.03
C ALA A 62 13.44 -28.82 25.98
N ASP A 63 12.42 -29.69 26.04
CA ASP A 63 11.28 -29.68 25.13
C ASP A 63 10.48 -28.38 25.23
N ARG A 64 10.22 -27.92 26.46
CA ARG A 64 9.54 -26.63 26.68
C ARG A 64 10.34 -25.47 26.12
N LYS A 65 11.66 -25.44 26.40
CA LYS A 65 12.54 -24.41 25.86
C LYS A 65 12.57 -24.44 24.34
N ALA A 66 12.69 -25.62 23.73
CA ALA A 66 12.69 -25.78 22.28
C ALA A 66 11.38 -25.31 21.64
N ARG A 67 10.23 -25.62 22.26
CA ARG A 67 8.92 -25.13 21.80
C ARG A 67 8.82 -23.60 21.88
N ILE A 68 9.20 -23.01 23.02
CA ILE A 68 9.19 -21.56 23.19
C ILE A 68 10.10 -20.87 22.16
N ASP A 69 11.33 -21.38 21.99
CA ASP A 69 12.28 -20.82 21.04
C ASP A 69 11.76 -20.95 19.59
N ALA A 70 11.11 -22.07 19.25
CA ALA A 70 10.49 -22.28 17.95
C ALA A 70 9.30 -21.34 17.71
N ASP A 71 8.42 -21.17 18.69
CA ASP A 71 7.26 -20.29 18.61
C ASP A 71 7.69 -18.82 18.50
N LEU A 72 8.70 -18.39 19.27
CA LEU A 72 9.28 -17.05 19.18
C LEU A 72 9.90 -16.81 17.81
N LYS A 73 10.65 -17.79 17.28
CA LYS A 73 11.24 -17.70 15.94
C LYS A 73 10.15 -17.60 14.86
N ALA A 74 9.11 -18.43 14.94
CA ALA A 74 8.00 -18.39 14.00
C ALA A 74 7.24 -17.05 14.07
N ALA A 75 7.04 -16.52 15.27
CA ALA A 75 6.42 -15.21 15.46
C ALA A 75 7.26 -14.07 14.86
N GLU A 76 8.58 -14.08 15.08
CA GLU A 76 9.49 -13.08 14.51
C GLU A 76 9.58 -13.19 12.99
N GLU A 77 9.64 -14.41 12.43
CA GLU A 77 9.57 -14.61 10.98
C GLU A 77 8.25 -14.13 10.38
N SER A 78 7.13 -14.39 11.05
CA SER A 78 5.81 -13.91 10.62
C SER A 78 5.75 -12.38 10.64
N ARG A 79 6.24 -11.77 11.73
CA ARG A 79 6.33 -10.31 11.85
C ARG A 79 7.19 -9.71 10.74
N GLN A 80 8.38 -10.24 10.49
CA GLN A 80 9.27 -9.76 9.43
C GLN A 80 8.63 -9.88 8.04
N LYS A 81 7.90 -10.97 7.77
CA LYS A 81 7.15 -11.12 6.50
C LYS A 81 6.03 -10.09 6.39
N THR A 82 5.31 -9.82 7.47
CA THR A 82 4.27 -8.78 7.50
C THR A 82 4.87 -7.39 7.28
N ASP A 83 5.94 -7.03 7.99
CA ASP A 83 6.62 -5.75 7.86
C ASP A 83 7.14 -5.56 6.41
N ALA A 84 7.74 -6.59 5.82
CA ALA A 84 8.17 -6.58 4.42
C ALA A 84 7.00 -6.44 3.44
N ALA A 85 5.88 -7.13 3.69
CA ALA A 85 4.69 -7.03 2.85
C ALA A 85 4.04 -5.63 2.93
N ILE A 86 4.00 -5.03 4.12
CA ILE A 86 3.52 -3.66 4.32
C ILE A 86 4.41 -2.68 3.54
N ALA A 87 5.73 -2.77 3.70
CA ALA A 87 6.67 -1.90 2.99
C ALA A 87 6.52 -2.02 1.46
N ALA A 88 6.43 -3.25 0.93
CA ALA A 88 6.23 -3.48 -0.49
C ALA A 88 4.87 -2.96 -0.99
N TYR A 89 3.81 -3.09 -0.19
CA TYR A 89 2.49 -2.56 -0.51
C TYR A 89 2.49 -1.02 -0.54
N GLU A 90 3.10 -0.38 0.45
CA GLU A 90 3.23 1.08 0.51
C GLU A 90 4.05 1.63 -0.67
N GLU A 91 5.17 0.97 -1.01
CA GLU A 91 5.99 1.33 -2.17
C GLU A 91 5.19 1.17 -3.48
N ALA A 92 4.48 0.06 -3.64
CA ALA A 92 3.65 -0.18 -4.82
C ALA A 92 2.54 0.88 -4.94
N LEU A 93 1.91 1.27 -3.82
CA LEU A 93 0.89 2.30 -3.80
C LEU A 93 1.45 3.69 -4.14
N ALA A 94 2.62 4.03 -3.59
CA ALA A 94 3.31 5.29 -3.89
C ALA A 94 3.72 5.36 -5.37
N SER A 95 4.31 4.29 -5.89
CA SER A 95 4.69 4.15 -7.31
C SER A 95 3.47 4.24 -8.23
N ALA A 96 2.36 3.58 -7.89
CA ALA A 96 1.12 3.67 -8.66
C ALA A 96 0.54 5.10 -8.67
N LYS A 97 0.51 5.79 -7.53
CA LYS A 97 0.06 7.19 -7.45
C LYS A 97 0.94 8.12 -8.26
N ALA A 98 2.26 7.97 -8.16
CA ALA A 98 3.21 8.77 -8.94
C ALA A 98 3.03 8.55 -10.45
N LYS A 99 2.88 7.29 -10.89
CA LYS A 99 2.59 6.96 -12.29
C LYS A 99 1.27 7.55 -12.77
N ALA A 100 0.21 7.44 -11.97
CA ALA A 100 -1.09 8.02 -12.31
C ALA A 100 -1.02 9.54 -12.46
N GLN A 101 -0.31 10.23 -11.55
CA GLN A 101 -0.08 11.68 -11.65
C GLN A 101 0.75 12.04 -12.88
N GLY A 102 1.79 11.26 -13.20
CA GLY A 102 2.60 11.41 -14.41
C GLY A 102 1.75 11.30 -15.68
N ILE A 103 0.99 10.21 -15.82
CA ILE A 103 0.09 9.98 -16.95
C ILE A 103 -0.94 11.11 -17.09
N ALA A 104 -1.50 11.57 -15.97
CA ALA A 104 -2.47 12.67 -15.98
C ALA A 104 -1.83 14.00 -16.41
N SER A 105 -0.58 14.28 -16.02
CA SER A 105 0.15 15.46 -16.49
C SER A 105 0.46 15.36 -17.98
N GLU A 106 1.07 14.26 -18.40
CA GLU A 106 1.44 14.02 -19.80
C GLU A 106 0.23 14.08 -20.74
N SER A 107 -0.90 13.50 -20.33
CA SER A 107 -2.15 13.57 -21.09
C SER A 107 -2.67 15.00 -21.19
N ARG A 108 -2.62 15.79 -20.12
CA ARG A 108 -3.03 17.20 -20.15
C ARG A 108 -2.15 18.02 -21.08
N ASP A 109 -0.83 17.80 -21.01
CA ASP A 109 0.14 18.51 -21.84
C ASP A 109 -0.04 18.15 -23.33
N ALA A 110 -0.24 16.86 -23.63
CA ALA A 110 -0.51 16.39 -24.99
C ALA A 110 -1.84 16.94 -25.54
N ILE A 111 -2.92 16.93 -24.75
CA ILE A 111 -4.21 17.51 -25.14
C ILE A 111 -4.07 19.02 -25.37
N ALA A 112 -3.36 19.73 -24.50
CA ALA A 112 -3.15 21.17 -24.65
C ALA A 112 -2.37 21.49 -25.94
N ALA A 113 -1.34 20.70 -26.26
CA ALA A 113 -0.57 20.83 -27.49
C ALA A 113 -1.40 20.55 -28.75
N ASP A 114 -2.18 19.46 -28.77
CA ASP A 114 -3.08 19.11 -29.87
C ASP A 114 -4.15 20.19 -30.09
N LEU A 115 -4.72 20.70 -28.99
CA LEU A 115 -5.72 21.77 -29.05
C LEU A 115 -5.12 23.09 -29.56
N ALA A 116 -3.89 23.44 -29.15
CA ALA A 116 -3.19 24.61 -29.67
C ALA A 116 -2.90 24.48 -31.17
N ALA A 117 -2.45 23.31 -31.62
CA ALA A 117 -2.21 23.03 -33.03
C ALA A 117 -3.50 23.13 -33.87
N LYS A 118 -4.58 22.49 -33.42
CA LYS A 118 -5.89 22.56 -34.10
C LYS A 118 -6.45 23.97 -34.14
N ARG A 119 -6.33 24.74 -33.04
CA ARG A 119 -6.71 26.14 -33.00
C ARG A 119 -5.93 26.97 -34.02
N ALA A 120 -4.62 26.80 -34.10
CA ALA A 120 -3.79 27.52 -35.07
C ALA A 120 -4.21 27.24 -36.52
N VAL A 121 -4.54 25.97 -36.85
CA VAL A 121 -5.04 25.60 -38.19
C VAL A 121 -6.39 26.24 -38.48
N VAL A 122 -7.33 26.17 -37.53
CA VAL A 122 -8.67 26.75 -37.71
C VAL A 122 -8.60 28.28 -37.82
N GLU A 123 -7.76 28.93 -37.02
CA GLU A 123 -7.57 30.38 -37.07
C GLU A 123 -6.97 30.81 -38.41
N ALA A 124 -5.99 30.07 -38.94
CA ALA A 124 -5.41 30.33 -40.25
C ALA A 124 -6.43 30.16 -41.39
N ASP A 125 -7.24 29.09 -41.36
CA ASP A 125 -8.31 28.86 -42.34
C ASP A 125 -9.40 29.96 -42.26
N LEU A 126 -9.78 30.35 -41.05
CA LEU A 126 -10.76 31.42 -40.82
C LEU A 126 -10.23 32.77 -41.35
N SER A 127 -8.98 33.12 -41.03
CA SER A 127 -8.35 34.33 -41.53
C SER A 127 -8.29 34.37 -43.06
N ALA A 128 -7.94 33.24 -43.70
CA ALA A 128 -7.94 33.12 -45.16
C ALA A 128 -9.34 33.30 -45.76
N LYS A 129 -10.37 32.70 -45.15
CA LYS A 129 -11.77 32.84 -45.59
C LYS A 129 -12.28 34.27 -45.44
N VAL A 130 -11.95 34.94 -44.34
CA VAL A 130 -12.30 36.34 -44.11
C VAL A 130 -11.64 37.21 -45.18
N GLY A 131 -10.34 37.06 -45.42
CA GLY A 131 -9.64 37.82 -46.45
C GLY A 131 -10.21 37.59 -47.87
N ALA A 132 -10.57 36.35 -48.20
CA ALA A 132 -11.22 36.03 -49.48
C ALA A 132 -12.62 36.67 -49.60
N ALA A 133 -13.40 36.65 -48.53
CA ALA A 133 -14.71 37.29 -48.49
C ALA A 133 -14.59 38.81 -48.63
N GLU A 134 -13.64 39.45 -47.93
CA GLU A 134 -13.36 40.88 -48.04
C GLU A 134 -12.96 41.28 -49.47
N ALA A 135 -12.10 40.49 -50.12
CA ALA A 135 -11.72 40.72 -51.52
C ALA A 135 -12.92 40.60 -52.48
N SER A 136 -13.77 39.59 -52.29
CA SER A 136 -14.99 39.39 -53.09
C SER A 136 -16.00 40.54 -52.91
N ILE A 137 -16.18 41.01 -51.67
CA ILE A 137 -17.02 42.17 -51.36
C ILE A 137 -16.47 43.43 -52.04
N ALA A 138 -15.16 43.66 -51.97
CA ALA A 138 -14.52 44.81 -52.61
C ALA A 138 -14.68 44.78 -54.14
N GLN A 139 -14.50 43.61 -54.76
CA GLN A 139 -14.71 43.42 -56.20
C GLN A 139 -16.16 43.68 -56.60
N THR A 140 -17.11 43.09 -55.88
CA THR A 140 -18.55 43.25 -56.15
C THR A 140 -18.97 44.71 -55.98
N LYS A 141 -18.46 45.38 -54.94
CA LYS A 141 -18.69 46.81 -54.72
C LYS A 141 -18.15 47.65 -55.89
N SER A 142 -16.94 47.37 -56.35
CA SER A 142 -16.35 48.09 -57.49
C SER A 142 -17.15 47.86 -58.78
N ALA A 143 -17.59 46.63 -59.05
CA ALA A 143 -18.41 46.31 -60.21
C ALA A 143 -19.80 46.98 -60.15
N ALA A 144 -20.45 46.94 -58.99
CA ALA A 144 -21.74 47.61 -58.78
C ALA A 144 -21.64 49.12 -58.98
N LEU A 145 -20.58 49.76 -58.47
CA LEU A 145 -20.36 51.20 -58.67
C LEU A 145 -20.12 51.54 -60.16
N ALA A 146 -19.43 50.68 -60.91
CA ALA A 146 -19.26 50.88 -62.36
C ALA A 146 -20.58 50.76 -63.13
N HIS A 147 -21.43 49.79 -62.79
CA HIS A 147 -22.76 49.65 -63.39
C HIS A 147 -23.68 50.84 -63.07
N VAL A 148 -23.56 51.43 -61.87
CA VAL A 148 -24.31 52.65 -61.52
C VAL A 148 -23.92 53.81 -62.43
N ASP A 149 -22.63 53.97 -62.76
CA ASP A 149 -22.17 55.01 -63.68
C ASP A 149 -22.74 54.81 -65.10
N GLU A 150 -22.79 53.57 -65.59
CA GLU A 150 -23.41 53.23 -66.88
C GLU A 150 -24.91 53.53 -66.89
N ILE A 151 -25.65 53.06 -65.88
CA ILE A 151 -27.10 53.30 -65.75
C ILE A 151 -27.39 54.80 -65.63
N ALA A 152 -26.56 55.55 -64.89
CA ALA A 152 -26.72 56.99 -64.77
C ALA A 152 -26.50 57.70 -66.11
N ALA A 153 -25.51 57.29 -66.91
CA ALA A 153 -25.26 57.84 -68.24
C ALA A 153 -26.39 57.51 -69.23
N GLU A 154 -26.88 56.27 -69.24
CA GLU A 154 -28.03 55.85 -70.07
C GLU A 154 -29.30 56.59 -69.68
N THR A 155 -29.57 56.72 -68.37
CA THR A 155 -30.74 57.44 -67.86
C THR A 155 -30.66 58.94 -68.19
N ALA A 156 -29.49 59.57 -68.01
CA ALA A 156 -29.27 60.96 -68.37
C ALA A 156 -29.46 61.19 -69.88
N GLN A 157 -28.94 60.29 -70.73
CA GLN A 157 -29.17 60.33 -72.17
C GLN A 157 -30.65 60.23 -72.52
N ALA A 158 -31.38 59.28 -71.92
CA ALA A 158 -32.80 59.07 -72.17
C ALA A 158 -33.63 60.30 -71.78
N VAL A 159 -33.38 60.86 -70.60
CA VAL A 159 -34.08 62.06 -70.09
C VAL A 159 -33.79 63.28 -70.98
N VAL A 160 -32.52 63.53 -71.34
CA VAL A 160 -32.15 64.65 -72.22
C VAL A 160 -32.74 64.47 -73.62
N SER A 161 -32.75 63.24 -74.14
CA SER A 161 -33.31 62.97 -75.46
C SER A 161 -34.80 63.30 -75.53
N GLN A 162 -35.51 63.04 -74.43
CA GLN A 162 -36.94 63.29 -74.31
C GLN A 162 -37.27 64.78 -74.12
N LEU A 163 -36.33 65.61 -73.63
CA LEU A 163 -36.50 67.04 -73.43
C LEU A 163 -36.06 67.91 -74.63
N VAL A 164 -34.96 67.56 -75.31
CA VAL A 164 -34.25 68.47 -76.24
C VAL A 164 -34.04 67.90 -77.65
N GLY A 165 -34.35 66.63 -77.92
CA GLY A 165 -34.12 65.96 -79.22
C GLY A 165 -32.93 64.98 -79.19
N GLU A 166 -32.24 64.69 -80.30
CA GLU A 166 -31.12 63.72 -80.30
C GLU A 166 -30.01 64.10 -79.31
N ALA A 167 -29.75 63.24 -78.32
CA ALA A 167 -28.63 63.38 -77.39
C ALA A 167 -27.51 62.38 -77.72
N SER A 168 -26.28 62.91 -77.88
CA SER A 168 -25.10 62.08 -78.11
C SER A 168 -24.75 61.24 -76.88
N PRO A 169 -24.56 59.90 -77.04
CA PRO A 169 -24.17 59.02 -75.94
C PRO A 169 -22.82 59.40 -75.31
N GLU A 170 -21.87 59.92 -76.10
CA GLU A 170 -20.56 60.37 -75.60
C GLU A 170 -20.66 61.62 -74.73
N ALA A 171 -21.56 62.55 -75.08
CA ALA A 171 -21.80 63.76 -74.29
C ALA A 171 -22.44 63.43 -72.93
N ALA A 172 -23.39 62.50 -72.89
CA ALA A 172 -24.04 62.05 -71.65
C ALA A 172 -23.04 61.36 -70.70
N ARG A 173 -22.19 60.46 -71.23
CA ARG A 173 -21.13 59.80 -70.44
C ARG A 173 -20.10 60.80 -69.91
N SER A 174 -19.68 61.77 -70.70
CA SER A 174 -18.74 62.81 -70.26
C SER A 174 -19.33 63.72 -69.18
N ALA A 175 -20.62 64.05 -69.26
CA ALA A 175 -21.29 64.88 -68.26
C ALA A 175 -21.42 64.17 -66.91
N VAL A 176 -21.81 62.88 -66.90
CA VAL A 176 -21.87 62.07 -65.66
C VAL A 176 -20.49 61.92 -65.03
N ALA A 177 -19.45 61.71 -65.84
CA ALA A 177 -18.07 61.61 -65.36
C ALA A 177 -17.56 62.90 -64.70
N LYS A 178 -17.97 64.08 -65.19
CA LYS A 178 -17.56 65.39 -64.63
C LYS A 178 -18.17 65.72 -63.27
N VAL A 179 -19.27 65.07 -62.88
CA VAL A 179 -19.91 65.25 -61.56
C VAL A 179 -19.25 64.40 -60.48
N LYS A 180 -18.42 63.43 -60.88
CA LYS A 180 -17.75 62.48 -59.98
C LYS A 180 -16.40 63.00 -59.44
N GLU A 181 -15.81 64.03 -60.05
CA GLU A 181 -14.72 64.83 -59.46
C GLU A 181 -15.27 65.84 -58.44
#